data_AF-A0A5J4QIY4-F1
#
_entry.id   AF-A0A5J4QIY4-F1
#
_cell.length_a   1.000
_cell.length_b   1.000
_cell.length_c   1.000
_cell.angle_alpha   90.00
_cell.angle_beta   90.00
_cell.angle_gamma   90.00
#
_symmetry.space_group_name_H-M   'P 1'
#
loop_
_entity.id
_entity.type
_entity.pdbx_description
1 polymer ?
#
loop_
_entity_poly.entity_id
_entity_poly.type
_entity_poly.pdbx_seq_one_letter_code
_entity_poly.pdbx_strand_id
1 'polypeptide(L)'
;MKVSAFIRKTAKKNDTESQATIYFRLRDNGKDYKVASELTINPNHWSPEKQGYKDRIALISDEKKIKLNNEIQNIISLITNNYKSDADAEWLTETLDRYHHPNKYKTEEQLALETKPTFQQLLNDFLLKHKLSEVRKKNFRVICRAMMRYELFVRVTKRGQKAFLLDIDTITPDTLHDMWDFFENEHIYYEKYPALYETIPEKRAPKPRGKNTLIDCFCRIRTFFLWCYDKKKTANRPFDEFHIDECTYGTP
;
A
#
# COMPACT_ATOMS: atom_id res chain seq x y z
N MET A 1 33.02 -11.63 -12.42
CA MET A 1 32.52 -10.42 -11.75
C MET A 1 32.64 -10.53 -10.23
N LYS A 2 33.13 -9.47 -9.54
CA LYS A 2 33.20 -9.36 -8.07
C LYS A 2 32.74 -7.99 -7.60
N VAL A 3 31.79 -7.96 -6.66
CA VAL A 3 31.31 -6.74 -5.99
C VAL A 3 31.86 -6.70 -4.57
N SER A 4 32.31 -5.54 -4.09
CA SER A 4 32.74 -5.35 -2.70
C SER A 4 32.46 -3.94 -2.21
N ALA A 5 32.03 -3.79 -0.97
CA ALA A 5 31.90 -2.50 -0.29
C ALA A 5 33.21 -2.09 0.42
N PHE A 6 33.52 -0.79 0.43
CA PHE A 6 34.71 -0.24 1.10
C PHE A 6 34.51 1.23 1.49
N ILE A 7 35.35 1.76 2.37
CA ILE A 7 35.38 3.19 2.74
C ILE A 7 36.72 3.81 2.31
N ARG A 8 36.73 5.12 2.04
CA ARG A 8 37.97 5.87 1.70
C ARG A 8 38.51 6.74 2.84
N LYS A 9 37.62 7.20 3.72
CA LYS A 9 37.97 8.12 4.81
C LYS A 9 38.46 7.35 6.02
N THR A 10 39.53 7.83 6.63
CA THR A 10 40.05 7.38 7.93
C THR A 10 39.72 8.43 8.99
N ALA A 11 39.50 7.99 10.23
CA ALA A 11 39.26 8.89 11.37
C ALA A 11 40.40 8.77 12.40
N LYS A 12 40.52 9.77 13.29
CA LYS A 12 41.46 9.69 14.42
C LYS A 12 41.06 8.55 15.35
N LYS A 13 42.05 7.98 16.06
CA LYS A 13 41.80 6.95 17.07
C LYS A 13 40.82 7.50 18.12
N ASN A 14 39.73 6.76 18.36
CA ASN A 14 38.61 7.10 19.27
C ASN A 14 37.63 8.19 18.78
N ASP A 15 37.71 8.64 17.53
CA ASP A 15 36.69 9.51 16.95
C ASP A 15 35.39 8.73 16.71
N THR A 16 34.32 9.11 17.41
CA THR A 16 32.99 8.49 17.35
C THR A 16 32.02 9.24 16.44
N GLU A 17 32.32 10.49 16.07
CA GLU A 17 31.40 11.37 15.34
C GLU A 17 31.62 11.32 13.83
N SER A 18 32.87 11.15 13.39
CA SER A 18 33.19 11.09 11.96
C SER A 18 32.42 9.99 11.23
N GLN A 19 31.67 10.38 10.20
CA GLN A 19 31.05 9.47 9.24
C GLN A 19 31.87 9.41 7.94
N ALA A 20 31.87 8.22 7.33
CA ALA A 20 32.42 7.94 6.02
C ALA A 20 31.37 7.26 5.15
N THR A 21 31.28 7.73 3.91
CA THR A 21 30.44 7.11 2.88
C THR A 21 31.00 5.76 2.47
N ILE A 22 30.12 4.77 2.35
CA ILE A 22 30.43 3.44 1.85
C ILE A 22 30.36 3.48 0.32
N TYR A 23 31.41 2.97 -0.31
CA TYR A 23 31.53 2.85 -1.76
C TYR A 23 31.37 1.39 -2.17
N PHE A 24 30.69 1.15 -3.29
CA PHE A 24 30.62 -0.16 -3.92
C PHE A 24 31.58 -0.21 -5.10
N ARG A 25 32.39 -1.27 -5.14
CA ARG A 25 33.37 -1.53 -6.20
C ARG A 25 32.94 -2.75 -7.00
N LEU A 26 32.76 -2.58 -8.30
CA LEU A 26 32.48 -3.64 -9.26
C LEU A 26 33.73 -3.93 -10.09
N ARG A 27 34.19 -5.18 -10.09
CA ARG A 27 35.34 -5.65 -10.87
C ARG A 27 34.95 -6.78 -11.82
N ASP A 28 35.23 -6.63 -13.10
CA ASP A 28 35.06 -7.70 -14.09
C ASP A 28 35.99 -7.51 -15.29
N ASN A 29 36.80 -8.51 -15.65
CA ASN A 29 37.67 -8.57 -16.84
C ASN A 29 38.13 -7.21 -17.44
N GLY A 30 38.90 -6.44 -16.66
CA GLY A 30 39.47 -5.13 -17.07
C GLY A 30 38.63 -3.91 -16.70
N LYS A 31 37.37 -4.09 -16.27
CA LYS A 31 36.48 -3.05 -15.73
C LYS A 31 36.64 -2.96 -14.20
N ASP A 32 36.87 -1.74 -13.69
CA ASP A 32 36.93 -1.44 -12.25
C ASP A 32 36.18 -0.13 -11.93
N TYR A 33 34.91 -0.26 -11.55
CA TYR A 33 34.05 0.88 -11.24
C TYR A 33 33.86 1.04 -9.74
N LYS A 34 33.82 2.29 -9.26
CA LYS A 34 33.68 2.64 -7.84
C LYS A 34 32.62 3.73 -7.71
N VAL A 35 31.50 3.42 -7.08
CA VAL A 35 30.37 4.33 -6.90
C VAL A 35 30.09 4.55 -5.42
N ALA A 36 29.79 5.78 -5.02
CA ALA A 36 29.39 6.11 -3.66
C ALA A 36 27.93 5.74 -3.42
N SER A 37 27.62 5.15 -2.26
CA SER A 37 26.24 4.95 -1.82
C SER A 37 25.81 6.04 -0.85
N GLU A 38 24.54 6.05 -0.44
CA GLU A 38 24.06 6.90 0.66
C GLU A 38 24.34 6.30 2.04
N LEU A 39 24.88 5.08 2.09
CA LEU A 39 25.21 4.43 3.35
C LEU A 39 26.45 5.07 3.97
N THR A 40 26.35 5.36 5.27
CA THR A 40 27.45 5.94 6.04
C THR A 40 27.79 5.10 7.25
N ILE A 41 29.07 5.02 7.55
CA ILE A 41 29.59 4.35 8.75
C ILE A 41 30.78 5.13 9.31
N ASN A 42 30.97 5.09 10.62
CA ASN A 42 32.20 5.58 11.22
C ASN A 42 33.41 4.72 10.79
N PRO A 43 34.51 5.32 10.27
CA PRO A 43 35.72 4.60 9.88
C PRO A 43 36.28 3.64 10.92
N ASN A 44 36.23 4.01 12.20
CA ASN A 44 36.75 3.20 13.29
C ASN A 44 35.95 1.91 13.51
N HIS A 45 34.69 1.90 13.06
CA HIS A 45 33.74 0.80 13.21
C HIS A 45 33.69 -0.15 12.01
N TRP A 46 34.29 0.25 10.87
CA TRP A 46 34.30 -0.53 9.65
C TRP A 46 35.30 -1.70 9.68
N SER A 47 34.85 -2.88 9.27
CA SER A 47 35.67 -4.05 9.02
C SER A 47 35.78 -4.30 7.52
N PRO A 48 36.98 -4.18 6.91
CA PRO A 48 37.19 -4.48 5.48
C PRO A 48 36.89 -5.94 5.12
N GLU A 49 37.14 -6.87 6.04
CA GLU A 49 36.95 -8.31 5.82
C GLU A 49 35.45 -8.67 5.78
N LYS A 50 34.68 -8.12 6.71
CA LYS A 50 33.23 -8.36 6.78
C LYS A 50 32.43 -7.45 5.85
N GLN A 51 33.05 -6.38 5.35
CA GLN A 51 32.38 -5.31 4.63
C GLN A 51 31.18 -4.75 5.43
N GLY A 52 31.42 -4.48 6.71
CA GLY A 52 30.38 -4.08 7.67
C GLY A 52 30.96 -3.72 9.03
N TYR A 53 30.16 -3.83 10.09
CA TYR A 53 30.62 -3.53 11.45
C TYR A 53 31.65 -4.55 11.98
N LYS A 54 32.59 -4.08 12.81
CA LYS A 54 33.43 -4.95 13.66
C LYS A 54 32.59 -5.60 14.77
N ASP A 55 32.98 -6.80 15.20
CA ASP A 55 32.24 -7.57 16.21
C ASP A 55 32.18 -6.90 17.58
N ARG A 56 33.29 -6.27 18.00
CA ARG A 56 33.44 -5.69 19.34
C ARG A 56 33.15 -4.20 19.37
N ILE A 57 31.90 -3.81 19.11
CA ILE A 57 31.44 -2.42 19.24
C ILE A 57 30.23 -2.40 20.18
N ALA A 58 30.47 -1.99 21.43
CA ALA A 58 29.42 -1.86 22.45
C ALA A 58 28.57 -0.60 22.29
N LEU A 59 29.10 0.43 21.62
CA LEU A 59 28.45 1.73 21.41
C LEU A 59 27.28 1.70 20.40
N ILE A 60 27.12 0.59 19.65
CA ILE A 60 26.13 0.47 18.57
C ILE A 60 25.22 -0.71 18.87
N SER A 61 23.91 -0.47 18.82
CA SER A 61 22.89 -1.50 18.98
C SER A 61 22.98 -2.56 17.88
N ASP A 62 22.66 -3.80 18.22
CA ASP A 62 22.73 -4.91 17.26
C ASP A 62 21.73 -4.73 16.11
N GLU A 63 20.59 -4.07 16.34
CA GLU A 63 19.64 -3.68 15.29
C GLU A 63 20.29 -2.81 14.20
N LYS A 64 21.10 -1.81 14.59
CA LYS A 64 21.81 -0.96 13.62
C LYS A 64 22.86 -1.74 12.84
N LYS A 65 23.54 -2.69 13.51
CA LYS A 65 24.52 -3.57 12.84
C LYS A 65 23.85 -4.46 11.81
N ILE A 66 22.75 -5.11 12.20
CA ILE A 66 21.97 -5.99 11.33
C ILE A 66 21.40 -5.20 10.15
N LYS A 67 20.83 -4.02 10.39
CA LYS A 67 20.26 -3.17 9.33
C LYS A 67 21.29 -2.81 8.27
N LEU A 68 22.45 -2.26 8.67
CA LEU A 68 23.49 -1.87 7.72
C LEU A 68 24.05 -3.08 6.95
N ASN A 69 24.30 -4.20 7.65
CA ASN A 69 24.78 -5.42 7.00
C ASN A 69 23.76 -5.93 5.96
N ASN A 70 22.47 -5.93 6.30
CA ASN A 70 21.40 -6.31 5.37
C ASN A 70 21.35 -5.36 4.16
N GLU A 71 21.45 -4.05 4.36
CA GLU A 71 21.48 -3.07 3.27
C GLU A 71 22.67 -3.30 2.32
N ILE A 72 23.87 -3.54 2.87
CA ILE A 72 25.06 -3.83 2.05
C ILE A 72 24.88 -5.13 1.26
N GLN A 73 24.37 -6.19 1.90
CA GLN A 73 24.14 -7.48 1.23
C GLN A 73 23.04 -7.39 0.17
N ASN A 74 21.98 -6.62 0.42
CA ASN A 74 20.91 -6.38 -0.55
C ASN A 74 21.44 -5.65 -1.79
N ILE A 75 22.26 -4.60 -1.60
CA ILE A 75 22.88 -3.88 -2.73
C ILE A 75 23.83 -4.80 -3.51
N ILE A 76 24.68 -5.58 -2.82
CA ILE A 76 25.57 -6.55 -3.49
C ILE A 76 24.76 -7.56 -4.32
N SER A 77 23.68 -8.08 -3.75
CA SER A 77 22.79 -9.04 -4.41
C SER A 77 22.09 -8.40 -5.61
N LEU A 78 21.60 -7.16 -5.48
CA LEU A 78 20.95 -6.40 -6.54
C LEU A 78 21.91 -6.18 -7.73
N ILE A 79 23.14 -5.75 -7.45
CA ILE A 79 24.16 -5.55 -8.48
C ILE A 79 24.49 -6.88 -9.15
N THR A 80 24.70 -7.94 -8.37
CA THR A 80 25.07 -9.27 -8.89
C THR A 80 23.98 -9.86 -9.78
N ASN A 81 22.71 -9.75 -9.38
CA ASN A 81 21.58 -10.33 -10.11
C ASN A 81 21.25 -9.57 -11.40
N ASN A 82 21.49 -8.25 -11.45
CA ASN A 82 21.18 -7.42 -12.61
C ASN A 82 22.41 -7.15 -13.50
N TYR A 83 23.57 -7.70 -13.16
CA TYR A 83 24.81 -7.46 -13.91
C TYR A 83 24.72 -8.03 -15.33
N LYS A 84 25.11 -7.21 -16.30
CA LYS A 84 25.25 -7.59 -17.71
C LYS A 84 26.66 -7.27 -18.20
N SER A 85 27.12 -7.94 -19.25
CA SER A 85 28.48 -7.76 -19.79
C SER A 85 28.75 -6.35 -20.34
N ASP A 86 27.70 -5.64 -20.75
CA ASP A 86 27.72 -4.24 -21.20
C ASP A 86 27.66 -3.22 -20.06
N ALA A 87 27.48 -3.66 -18.81
CA ALA A 87 27.42 -2.76 -17.66
C ALA A 87 28.67 -1.88 -17.52
N ASP A 88 28.42 -0.60 -17.24
CA ASP A 88 29.40 0.46 -17.09
C ASP A 88 29.26 1.19 -15.74
N ALA A 89 29.98 2.28 -15.57
CA ALA A 89 29.92 3.09 -14.35
C ALA A 89 28.57 3.80 -14.16
N GLU A 90 27.89 4.15 -15.26
CA GLU A 90 26.60 4.83 -15.25
C GLU A 90 25.51 3.87 -14.76
N TRP A 91 25.48 2.65 -15.30
CA TRP A 91 24.60 1.57 -14.83
C TRP A 91 24.75 1.31 -13.33
N LEU A 92 25.98 1.23 -12.82
CA LEU A 92 26.21 1.00 -11.39
C LEU A 92 25.69 2.17 -10.55
N THR A 93 25.88 3.41 -11.02
CA THR A 93 25.37 4.62 -10.37
C THR A 93 23.85 4.64 -10.34
N GLU A 94 23.21 4.36 -11.47
CA GLU A 94 21.75 4.32 -11.56
C GLU A 94 21.15 3.18 -10.74
N THR A 95 21.81 2.03 -10.67
CA THR A 95 21.36 0.89 -9.85
C THR A 95 21.37 1.24 -8.37
N LEU A 96 22.41 1.94 -7.88
CA LEU A 96 22.47 2.43 -6.50
C LEU A 96 21.42 3.52 -6.25
N ASP A 97 21.25 4.48 -7.17
CA ASP A 97 20.25 5.55 -7.05
C ASP A 97 18.84 4.98 -7.01
N ARG A 98 18.52 3.99 -7.86
CA ARG A 98 17.24 3.26 -7.84
C ARG A 98 16.99 2.53 -6.52
N TYR A 99 18.04 1.98 -5.89
CA TYR A 99 17.92 1.31 -4.60
C TYR A 99 17.61 2.30 -3.46
N HIS A 100 18.29 3.44 -3.43
CA HIS A 100 18.08 4.45 -2.38
C HIS A 100 16.85 5.34 -2.62
N HIS A 101 16.48 5.54 -3.89
CA HIS A 101 15.39 6.41 -4.31
C HIS A 101 14.41 5.66 -5.23
N PRO A 102 13.76 4.58 -4.76
CA PRO A 102 12.85 3.79 -5.59
C PRO A 102 11.71 4.64 -6.15
N ASN A 103 11.24 5.64 -5.41
CA ASN A 103 10.15 6.53 -5.84
C ASN A 103 10.53 7.46 -6.99
N LYS A 104 11.81 7.81 -7.16
CA LYS A 104 12.29 8.67 -8.28
C LYS A 104 12.16 7.97 -9.64
N TYR A 105 12.23 6.64 -9.62
CA TYR A 105 12.22 5.80 -10.83
C TYR A 105 10.92 5.02 -11.02
N LYS A 106 9.96 5.17 -10.11
CA LYS A 106 8.58 4.72 -10.35
C LYS A 106 7.96 5.58 -11.43
N THR A 107 7.27 4.95 -12.37
CA THR A 107 6.47 5.67 -13.36
C THR A 107 5.34 6.45 -12.67
N GLU A 108 4.85 7.53 -13.29
CA GLU A 108 3.72 8.30 -12.77
C GLU A 108 2.51 7.40 -12.49
N GLU A 109 2.31 6.36 -13.32
CA GLU A 109 1.28 5.34 -13.14
C GLU A 109 1.49 4.49 -11.88
N GLN A 110 2.73 4.06 -11.59
CA GLN A 110 3.05 3.29 -10.38
C GLN A 110 2.89 4.12 -9.11
N LEU A 111 3.31 5.40 -9.16
CA LEU A 111 3.09 6.34 -8.07
C LEU A 111 1.59 6.62 -7.88
N ALA A 112 0.83 6.79 -8.96
CA ALA A 112 -0.62 6.99 -8.91
C ALA A 112 -1.34 5.75 -8.34
N LEU A 113 -0.89 4.54 -8.65
CA LEU A 113 -1.43 3.30 -8.09
C LEU A 113 -1.13 3.16 -6.59
N GLU A 114 0.09 3.45 -6.14
CA GLU A 114 0.45 3.39 -4.72
C GLU A 114 -0.23 4.48 -3.89
N THR A 115 -0.42 5.66 -4.48
CA THR A 115 -1.09 6.79 -3.82
C THR A 115 -2.61 6.80 -4.04
N LYS A 116 -3.14 5.81 -4.77
CA LYS A 116 -4.57 5.71 -5.06
C LYS A 116 -5.33 5.61 -3.74
N PRO A 117 -6.26 6.53 -3.46
CA PRO A 117 -6.98 6.51 -2.21
C PRO A 117 -7.93 5.31 -2.19
N THR A 118 -7.99 4.62 -1.04
CA THR A 118 -8.93 3.51 -0.86
C THR A 118 -10.37 4.03 -0.84
N PHE A 119 -11.35 3.13 -1.05
CA PHE A 119 -12.77 3.47 -0.94
C PHE A 119 -13.10 4.19 0.38
N GLN A 120 -12.56 3.71 1.50
CA GLN A 120 -12.77 4.32 2.81
C GLN A 120 -12.19 5.75 2.88
N GLN A 121 -11.00 5.97 2.32
CA GLN A 121 -10.37 7.29 2.30
C GLN A 121 -11.19 8.28 1.45
N LEU A 122 -11.68 7.84 0.28
CA LEU A 122 -12.56 8.62 -0.58
C LEU A 122 -13.88 8.96 0.11
N LEU A 123 -14.48 8.01 0.82
CA LEU A 123 -15.71 8.27 1.58
C LEU A 123 -15.46 9.23 2.74
N ASN A 124 -14.34 9.11 3.46
CA ASN A 124 -13.99 10.08 4.49
C ASN A 124 -13.81 11.48 3.92
N ASP A 125 -13.17 11.60 2.75
CA ASP A 125 -13.05 12.89 2.02
C ASP A 125 -14.43 13.46 1.65
N PHE A 126 -15.34 12.62 1.17
CA PHE A 126 -16.73 12.98 0.90
C PHE A 126 -17.44 13.49 2.17
N LEU A 127 -17.32 12.79 3.30
CA LEU A 127 -17.97 13.19 4.57
C LEU A 127 -17.43 14.49 5.16
N LEU A 128 -16.17 14.82 4.86
CA LEU A 128 -15.54 16.07 5.29
C LEU A 128 -15.91 17.24 4.37
N LYS A 129 -15.86 17.05 3.06
CA LYS A 129 -16.04 18.12 2.06
C LYS A 129 -17.50 18.37 1.69
N HIS A 130 -18.33 17.33 1.69
CA HIS A 130 -19.74 17.45 1.35
C HIS A 130 -20.54 17.94 2.56
N LYS A 131 -21.31 19.01 2.38
CA LYS A 131 -22.19 19.54 3.44
C LYS A 131 -23.31 18.54 3.72
N LEU A 132 -23.18 17.77 4.80
CA LEU A 132 -24.14 16.76 5.25
C LEU A 132 -24.47 16.98 6.73
N SER A 133 -25.72 16.71 7.12
CA SER A 133 -26.10 16.66 8.54
C SER A 133 -25.39 15.50 9.25
N GLU A 134 -25.21 15.62 10.57
CA GLU A 134 -24.55 14.57 11.37
C GLU A 134 -25.29 13.22 11.29
N VAL A 135 -26.62 13.24 11.14
CA VAL A 135 -27.41 12.03 10.92
C VAL A 135 -27.04 11.38 9.58
N ARG A 136 -26.95 12.16 8.49
CA ARG A 136 -26.54 11.65 7.18
C ARG A 136 -25.12 11.09 7.23
N LYS A 137 -24.19 11.79 7.88
CA LYS A 137 -22.80 11.29 8.04
C LYS A 137 -22.76 9.95 8.78
N LYS A 138 -23.57 9.77 9.83
CA LYS A 138 -23.68 8.48 10.53
C LYS A 138 -24.20 7.38 9.60
N ASN A 139 -25.23 7.65 8.79
CA ASN A 139 -25.78 6.68 7.85
C ASN A 139 -24.75 6.25 6.79
N PHE A 140 -23.98 7.20 6.24
CA PHE A 140 -22.89 6.88 5.33
C PHE A 140 -21.79 6.03 5.97
N ARG A 141 -21.44 6.28 7.25
CA ARG A 141 -20.47 5.44 7.97
C ARG A 141 -20.98 4.01 8.17
N VAL A 142 -22.28 3.80 8.39
CA VAL A 142 -22.87 2.45 8.46
C VAL A 142 -22.75 1.75 7.09
N ILE A 143 -23.07 2.45 6.01
CA ILE A 143 -22.94 1.93 4.64
C ILE A 143 -21.47 1.58 4.33
N CYS A 144 -20.53 2.44 4.72
CA CYS A 144 -19.09 2.20 4.56
C CYS A 144 -18.68 0.86 5.17
N ARG A 145 -19.10 0.60 6.43
CA ARG A 145 -18.75 -0.64 7.12
C ARG A 145 -19.38 -1.85 6.44
N ALA A 146 -20.62 -1.74 5.95
CA ALA A 146 -21.26 -2.80 5.19
C ALA A 146 -20.52 -3.10 3.88
N MET A 147 -20.06 -2.08 3.16
CA MET A 147 -19.26 -2.23 1.93
C MET A 147 -17.89 -2.85 2.22
N MET A 148 -17.21 -2.45 3.29
CA MET A 148 -15.95 -3.06 3.70
C MET A 148 -16.14 -4.53 4.11
N ARG A 149 -17.26 -4.88 4.76
CA ARG A 149 -17.60 -6.28 5.05
C ARG A 149 -17.90 -7.07 3.79
N TYR A 150 -18.56 -6.47 2.80
CA TYR A 150 -18.74 -7.08 1.49
C TYR A 150 -17.39 -7.41 0.83
N GLU A 151 -16.42 -6.50 0.87
CA GLU A 151 -15.06 -6.76 0.36
C GLU A 151 -14.44 -8.00 1.02
N LEU A 152 -14.50 -8.09 2.36
CA LEU A 152 -13.99 -9.26 3.08
C LEU A 152 -14.79 -10.54 2.76
N PHE A 153 -16.11 -10.43 2.65
CA PHE A 153 -17.00 -11.53 2.31
C PHE A 153 -16.61 -12.13 0.95
N VAL A 154 -16.36 -11.29 -0.06
CA VAL A 154 -15.92 -11.74 -1.38
C VAL A 154 -14.58 -12.48 -1.29
N ARG A 155 -13.62 -11.96 -0.53
CA ARG A 155 -12.31 -12.62 -0.34
C ARG A 155 -12.40 -14.01 0.27
N VAL A 156 -13.38 -14.22 1.16
CA VAL A 156 -13.58 -15.49 1.86
C VAL A 156 -14.40 -16.48 1.03
N THR A 157 -15.43 -16.00 0.32
CA THR A 157 -16.43 -16.87 -0.30
C THR A 157 -16.21 -17.12 -1.79
N LYS A 158 -15.71 -16.13 -2.54
CA LYS A 158 -15.55 -16.26 -4.00
C LYS A 158 -14.21 -16.89 -4.35
N ARG A 159 -14.25 -18.05 -5.02
CA ARG A 159 -13.05 -18.79 -5.44
C ARG A 159 -12.22 -17.94 -6.41
N GLY A 160 -10.93 -17.77 -6.09
CA GLY A 160 -10.00 -16.99 -6.90
C GLY A 160 -9.96 -15.49 -6.59
N GLN A 161 -10.82 -14.98 -5.70
CA GLN A 161 -10.92 -13.54 -5.39
C GLN A 161 -10.32 -13.18 -4.01
N LYS A 162 -9.33 -13.93 -3.53
CA LYS A 162 -8.72 -13.71 -2.20
C LYS A 162 -8.09 -12.32 -2.01
N ALA A 163 -7.69 -11.67 -3.10
CA ALA A 163 -7.11 -10.33 -3.12
C ALA A 163 -8.09 -9.25 -3.63
N PHE A 164 -9.40 -9.54 -3.66
CA PHE A 164 -10.41 -8.58 -4.11
C PHE A 164 -10.33 -7.26 -3.34
N LEU A 165 -10.34 -6.14 -4.04
CA LEU A 165 -10.36 -4.81 -3.44
C LEU A 165 -11.55 -4.04 -4.02
N LEU A 166 -12.34 -3.42 -3.15
CA LEU A 166 -13.46 -2.62 -3.60
C LEU A 166 -12.96 -1.26 -4.07
N ASP A 167 -12.78 -1.11 -5.39
CA ASP A 167 -12.22 0.07 -6.03
C ASP A 167 -13.28 0.78 -6.89
N ILE A 168 -13.44 2.10 -6.68
CA ILE A 168 -14.44 2.93 -7.35
C ILE A 168 -14.34 2.88 -8.88
N ASP A 169 -13.14 2.64 -9.43
CA ASP A 169 -12.93 2.58 -10.88
C ASP A 169 -13.30 1.23 -11.49
N THR A 170 -13.40 0.18 -10.68
CA THR A 170 -13.59 -1.21 -11.15
C THR A 170 -14.98 -1.76 -10.89
N ILE A 171 -15.78 -1.08 -10.04
CA ILE A 171 -17.13 -1.51 -9.70
C ILE A 171 -18.00 -1.48 -10.94
N THR A 172 -18.71 -2.58 -11.18
CA THR A 172 -19.65 -2.76 -12.30
C THR A 172 -21.09 -2.86 -11.80
N PRO A 173 -22.11 -2.77 -12.68
CA PRO A 173 -23.50 -3.08 -12.31
C PRO A 173 -23.65 -4.47 -11.66
N ASP A 174 -22.93 -5.48 -12.16
CA ASP A 174 -22.92 -6.83 -11.55
C ASP A 174 -22.39 -6.81 -10.12
N THR A 175 -21.35 -6.01 -9.85
CA THR A 175 -20.81 -5.83 -8.50
C THR A 175 -21.86 -5.19 -7.60
N LEU A 176 -22.66 -4.24 -8.11
CA LEU A 176 -23.75 -3.63 -7.36
C LEU A 176 -24.89 -4.63 -7.06
N HIS A 177 -25.21 -5.54 -7.99
CA HIS A 177 -26.15 -6.63 -7.74
C HIS A 177 -25.63 -7.61 -6.67
N ASP A 178 -24.36 -8.04 -6.78
CA ASP A 178 -23.72 -8.87 -5.75
C ASP A 178 -23.73 -8.18 -4.37
N MET A 179 -23.48 -6.87 -4.34
CA MET A 179 -23.54 -6.08 -3.11
C MET A 179 -24.96 -6.01 -2.56
N TRP A 180 -25.97 -5.93 -3.43
CA TRP A 180 -27.38 -5.88 -3.03
C TRP A 180 -27.75 -7.16 -2.28
N ASP A 181 -27.44 -8.31 -2.89
CA ASP A 181 -27.68 -9.63 -2.31
C ASP A 181 -26.94 -9.80 -0.98
N PHE A 182 -25.72 -9.28 -0.87
CA PHE A 182 -24.98 -9.28 0.39
C PHE A 182 -25.68 -8.43 1.46
N PHE A 183 -26.16 -7.24 1.12
CA PHE A 183 -26.80 -6.33 2.08
C PHE A 183 -28.14 -6.90 2.59
N GLU A 184 -28.89 -7.57 1.73
CA GLU A 184 -30.14 -8.26 2.09
C GLU A 184 -29.87 -9.42 3.07
N ASN A 185 -28.86 -10.24 2.75
CA ASN A 185 -28.54 -11.46 3.47
C ASN A 185 -27.47 -11.28 4.57
N GLU A 186 -27.07 -10.06 4.89
CA GLU A 186 -26.01 -9.75 5.87
C GLU A 186 -26.30 -10.38 7.25
N HIS A 187 -27.58 -10.46 7.64
CA HIS A 187 -28.01 -11.07 8.90
C HIS A 187 -27.74 -12.58 8.97
N ILE A 188 -27.76 -13.29 7.83
CA ILE A 188 -27.42 -14.71 7.74
C ILE A 188 -25.89 -14.88 7.75
N TYR A 189 -25.18 -13.99 7.04
CA TYR A 189 -23.72 -14.04 6.98
C TYR A 189 -23.04 -13.67 8.29
N TYR A 190 -23.72 -12.90 9.15
CA TYR A 190 -23.29 -12.63 10.52
C TYR A 190 -23.02 -13.90 11.32
N GLU A 191 -23.91 -14.89 11.21
CA GLU A 191 -23.76 -16.17 11.92
C GLU A 191 -22.75 -17.09 11.23
N LYS A 192 -22.70 -17.09 9.89
CA LYS A 192 -21.84 -17.98 9.11
C LYS A 192 -20.37 -17.55 9.08
N TYR A 193 -20.10 -16.24 9.15
CA TYR A 193 -18.76 -15.67 9.01
C TYR A 193 -18.47 -14.62 10.10
N PRO A 194 -18.46 -15.00 11.39
CA PRO A 194 -18.30 -14.07 12.51
C PRO A 194 -17.00 -13.25 12.45
N ALA A 195 -15.92 -13.84 11.93
CA ALA A 195 -14.61 -13.17 11.77
C ALA A 195 -14.67 -11.87 10.93
N LEU A 196 -15.61 -11.78 9.97
CA LEU A 196 -15.79 -10.55 9.18
C LEU A 196 -16.28 -9.39 10.05
N TYR A 197 -17.10 -9.69 11.05
CA TYR A 197 -17.71 -8.72 11.96
C TYR A 197 -16.84 -8.42 13.17
N GLU A 198 -15.91 -9.32 13.52
CA GLU A 198 -14.80 -9.01 14.44
C GLU A 198 -13.82 -8.01 13.80
N THR A 199 -13.52 -8.20 12.51
CA THR A 199 -12.61 -7.31 11.77
C THR A 199 -13.23 -5.93 11.56
N ILE A 200 -14.53 -5.87 11.25
CA ILE A 200 -15.27 -4.61 11.02
C ILE A 200 -16.49 -4.59 11.95
N PRO A 201 -16.31 -4.18 13.21
CA PRO A 201 -17.37 -4.24 14.22
C PRO A 201 -18.46 -3.20 13.97
N GLU A 202 -19.67 -3.57 14.36
CA GLU A 202 -20.84 -2.69 14.40
C GLU A 202 -21.48 -2.74 15.79
N LYS A 203 -22.10 -1.64 16.22
CA LYS A 203 -22.70 -1.57 17.56
C LYS A 203 -23.86 -2.55 17.79
N ARG A 204 -24.48 -3.04 16.71
CA ARG A 204 -25.66 -3.91 16.75
C ARG A 204 -25.47 -5.02 15.73
N ALA A 205 -25.96 -6.21 16.07
CA ALA A 205 -26.04 -7.32 15.12
C ALA A 205 -26.91 -6.90 13.91
N PRO A 206 -26.53 -7.29 12.68
CA PRO A 206 -27.33 -7.02 11.49
C PRO A 206 -28.70 -7.68 11.63
N LYS A 207 -29.75 -6.94 11.28
CA LYS A 207 -31.12 -7.45 11.19
C LYS A 207 -31.52 -7.61 9.73
N PRO A 208 -32.54 -8.45 9.42
CA PRO A 208 -33.12 -8.49 8.08
C PRO A 208 -33.47 -7.08 7.61
N ARG A 209 -32.98 -6.70 6.44
CA ARG A 209 -33.23 -5.39 5.84
C ARG A 209 -34.40 -5.50 4.88
N GLY A 210 -35.39 -4.64 5.05
CA GLY A 210 -36.49 -4.55 4.08
C GLY A 210 -36.05 -3.87 2.78
N LYS A 211 -36.79 -4.12 1.70
CA LYS A 211 -36.54 -3.56 0.36
C LYS A 211 -36.32 -2.03 0.37
N ASN A 212 -37.19 -1.29 1.06
CA ASN A 212 -37.05 0.17 1.21
C ASN A 212 -35.73 0.58 1.87
N THR A 213 -35.21 -0.19 2.82
CA THR A 213 -33.90 0.10 3.46
C THR A 213 -32.74 -0.13 2.49
N LEU A 214 -32.82 -1.16 1.65
CA LEU A 214 -31.83 -1.44 0.61
C LEU A 214 -31.82 -0.34 -0.45
N ILE A 215 -33.00 0.05 -0.95
CA ILE A 215 -33.18 1.20 -1.86
C ILE A 215 -32.51 2.44 -1.27
N ASP A 216 -32.78 2.74 0.00
CA ASP A 216 -32.21 3.86 0.73
C ASP A 216 -30.67 3.78 0.84
N CYS A 217 -30.11 2.59 1.05
CA CYS A 217 -28.67 2.37 1.06
C CYS A 217 -28.06 2.65 -0.31
N PHE A 218 -28.62 2.08 -1.38
CA PHE A 218 -28.09 2.21 -2.73
C PHE A 218 -28.26 3.63 -3.31
N CYS A 219 -29.32 4.35 -2.95
CA CYS A 219 -29.45 5.78 -3.25
C CYS A 219 -28.31 6.61 -2.65
N ARG A 220 -27.88 6.28 -1.42
CA ARG A 220 -26.74 6.95 -0.76
C ARG A 220 -25.42 6.56 -1.41
N ILE A 221 -25.22 5.28 -1.73
CA ILE A 221 -24.03 4.83 -2.47
C ILE A 221 -23.96 5.56 -3.81
N ARG A 222 -25.05 5.61 -4.58
CA ARG A 222 -25.14 6.38 -5.83
C ARG A 222 -24.73 7.85 -5.65
N THR A 223 -25.20 8.49 -4.58
CA THR A 223 -24.85 9.88 -4.26
C THR A 223 -23.34 10.06 -4.05
N PHE A 224 -22.70 9.10 -3.38
CA PHE A 224 -21.25 9.10 -3.20
C PHE A 224 -20.50 8.92 -4.53
N PHE A 225 -20.94 8.00 -5.40
CA PHE A 225 -20.33 7.79 -6.72
C PHE A 225 -20.47 9.01 -7.62
N LEU A 226 -21.64 9.66 -7.64
CA LEU A 226 -21.85 10.91 -8.37
C LEU A 226 -20.89 12.01 -7.88
N TRP A 227 -20.70 12.13 -6.56
CA TRP A 227 -19.72 13.08 -6.03
C TRP A 227 -18.28 12.76 -6.44
N CYS A 228 -17.89 11.47 -6.43
CA CYS A 228 -16.58 11.04 -6.91
C CYS A 228 -16.39 11.38 -8.39
N TYR A 229 -17.43 11.19 -9.22
CA TYR A 229 -17.43 11.56 -10.62
C TYR A 229 -17.27 13.08 -10.81
N ASP A 230 -18.08 13.89 -10.12
CA ASP A 230 -18.03 15.36 -10.19
C ASP A 230 -16.68 15.94 -9.76
N LYS A 231 -16.02 15.29 -8.79
CA LYS A 231 -14.69 15.68 -8.31
C LYS A 231 -13.54 15.04 -9.10
N LYS A 232 -13.84 14.39 -10.24
CA LYS A 232 -12.87 13.72 -11.10
C LYS A 232 -11.99 12.72 -10.34
N LYS A 233 -12.57 12.08 -9.31
CA LYS A 233 -11.94 11.01 -8.54
C LYS A 233 -12.06 9.66 -9.25
N THR A 234 -13.05 9.53 -10.13
CA THR A 234 -13.25 8.40 -11.03
C THR A 234 -13.92 8.87 -12.32
N ALA A 235 -13.70 8.14 -13.41
CA ALA A 235 -14.48 8.26 -14.63
C ALA A 235 -15.61 7.20 -14.71
N ASN A 236 -15.62 6.24 -13.78
CA ASN A 236 -16.55 5.12 -13.77
C ASN A 236 -17.96 5.55 -13.34
N ARG A 237 -18.98 4.93 -13.95
CA ARG A 237 -20.40 5.21 -13.71
C ARG A 237 -21.21 3.91 -13.59
N PRO A 238 -21.05 3.15 -12.50
CA PRO A 238 -21.70 1.85 -12.35
C PRO A 238 -23.22 1.94 -12.14
N PHE A 239 -23.74 3.12 -11.80
CA PHE A 239 -25.17 3.34 -11.55
C PHE A 239 -25.96 3.70 -12.81
N ASP A 240 -25.32 3.91 -13.97
CA ASP A 240 -26.02 4.27 -15.21
C ASP A 240 -26.88 3.09 -15.73
N GLU A 241 -26.40 1.85 -15.52
CA GLU A 241 -27.10 0.62 -15.91
C GLU A 241 -27.68 -0.16 -14.71
N PHE A 242 -27.65 0.41 -13.50
CA PHE A 242 -28.19 -0.21 -12.30
C PHE A 242 -29.48 0.48 -11.85
N HIS A 243 -30.62 -0.16 -12.10
CA HIS A 243 -31.93 0.36 -11.70
C HIS A 243 -32.14 0.24 -10.19
N ILE A 244 -32.54 1.35 -9.55
CA ILE A 244 -32.94 1.38 -8.14
C ILE A 244 -34.45 1.65 -8.10
N ASP A 245 -35.21 0.67 -7.61
CA ASP A 245 -36.67 0.77 -7.46
C ASP A 245 -37.09 1.95 -6.55
N GLU A 246 -38.32 2.43 -6.75
CA GLU A 246 -38.93 3.43 -5.87
C GLU A 246 -39.37 2.80 -4.53
N CYS A 247 -39.25 3.58 -3.45
CA CYS A 247 -39.75 3.17 -2.14
C CYS A 247 -41.28 3.04 -2.18
N THR A 248 -41.80 1.85 -1.90
CA THR A 248 -43.23 1.62 -1.79
C THR A 248 -43.69 2.00 -0.38
N TYR A 249 -44.59 2.98 -0.29
CA TYR A 249 -45.27 3.34 0.95
C TYR A 249 -46.75 2.94 0.83
N GLY A 250 -47.29 2.27 1.85
CA GLY A 250 -48.74 2.02 1.90
C GLY A 250 -49.50 3.33 2.01
N THR A 251 -50.75 3.34 1.53
CA THR A 251 -51.69 4.44 1.78
C THR A 251 -51.94 4.52 3.31
N PRO A 252 -51.87 5.71 3.94
CA PRO A 252 -52.01 5.88 5.39
C PRO A 252 -53.32 5.34 5.97
#